data_AF-A0A942AHK5-F1
#
_entry.id   AF-A0A942AHK5-F1
#
_cell.length_a   1.000
_cell.length_b   1.000
_cell.length_c   1.000
_cell.angle_alpha   90.00
_cell.angle_beta   90.00
_cell.angle_gamma   90.00
#
_symmetry.space_group_name_H-M   'P 1'
#
loop_
_entity.id
_entity.type
_entity.pdbx_description
1 polymer ?
#
loop_
_entity_poly.entity_id
_entity_poly.type
_entity_poly.pdbx_seq_one_letter_code
_entity_poly.pdbx_strand_id
1 'polypeptide(L)'
;MKSYKSLLAALAFTSVITTTTGCREDFSEINQDPSAVVTAQISYLFADVINQFEPQGYLEYYYNAPMKYAWAGMGLSTSGASDNILTLTIDGEQSRQYINVLRVIRAMEHEMEMLDEAGRTTNAAYLAAANVMSIYLGIFATDMYGSIPYVEACSAAYGGTLIPAYDEVESLYDLWLNELDASITTLTSASAIMQSSQDVVYKGDTNKWAKFANSLKLRIAVRLLAQNENKAKQVASAVVNASCGYIDALDEDVRFNKGAVALTGSVDDYIYHWSNGFTGCAGTETVINFLVENQDPRVRFFYQKNNWNSKIVQGYYDAGLEIPDFIEKNVVSEVGADGKKKFVKWGGLGEPWVRYYGITEDWLAGNDNTGKYRWYFPATYPE
;
A
#
# COMPACT_ATOMS: atom_id res chain seq x y z
N MET A 1 65.76 -19.84 -48.08
CA MET A 1 64.44 -19.37 -47.55
C MET A 1 63.58 -20.50 -46.94
N LYS A 2 64.16 -21.46 -46.18
CA LYS A 2 63.40 -22.55 -45.52
C LYS A 2 63.61 -22.66 -44.00
N SER A 3 64.35 -21.75 -43.37
CA SER A 3 64.79 -21.89 -41.96
C SER A 3 64.00 -21.09 -40.92
N TYR A 4 63.12 -20.16 -41.32
CA TYR A 4 62.45 -19.26 -40.35
C TYR A 4 61.00 -19.66 -40.04
N LYS A 5 60.38 -20.53 -40.87
CA LYS A 5 58.98 -20.95 -40.66
C LYS A 5 58.81 -21.84 -39.44
N SER A 6 59.78 -22.70 -39.14
CA SER A 6 59.76 -23.60 -37.98
C SER A 6 59.97 -22.85 -36.65
N LEU A 7 60.79 -21.79 -36.66
CA LEU A 7 61.04 -20.94 -35.49
C LEU A 7 59.83 -20.05 -35.16
N LEU A 8 59.16 -19.49 -36.18
CA LEU A 8 57.92 -18.75 -36.00
C LEU A 8 56.75 -19.65 -35.54
N ALA A 9 56.67 -20.88 -36.04
CA ALA A 9 55.68 -21.86 -35.59
C ALA A 9 55.93 -22.30 -34.13
N ALA A 10 57.20 -22.50 -33.74
CA ALA A 10 57.56 -22.83 -32.36
C ALA A 10 57.24 -21.67 -31.39
N LEU A 11 57.59 -20.42 -31.75
CA LEU A 11 57.25 -19.22 -30.96
C LEU A 11 55.74 -19.02 -30.83
N ALA A 12 54.97 -19.27 -31.89
CA ALA A 12 53.50 -19.21 -31.84
C ALA A 12 52.93 -20.31 -30.93
N PHE A 13 53.45 -21.54 -30.99
CA PHE A 13 52.98 -22.65 -30.15
C PHE A 13 53.35 -22.46 -28.67
N THR A 14 54.52 -21.91 -28.36
CA THR A 14 54.90 -21.60 -26.97
C THR A 14 54.05 -20.46 -26.39
N SER A 15 53.67 -19.47 -27.20
CA SER A 15 52.77 -18.39 -26.74
C SER A 15 51.34 -18.86 -26.44
N VAL A 16 50.86 -19.90 -27.13
CA VAL A 16 49.53 -20.49 -26.93
C VAL A 16 49.49 -21.40 -25.70
N ILE A 17 50.61 -22.02 -25.31
CA ILE A 17 50.67 -22.87 -24.11
C ILE A 17 50.78 -22.03 -22.83
N THR A 18 51.31 -20.80 -22.90
CA THR A 18 51.38 -19.90 -21.73
C THR A 18 50.08 -19.14 -21.44
N THR A 19 49.08 -19.16 -22.33
CA THR A 19 47.81 -18.44 -22.14
C THR A 19 46.65 -19.29 -21.64
N THR A 20 46.82 -20.61 -21.44
CA THR A 20 45.76 -21.50 -20.94
C THR A 20 45.71 -21.62 -19.40
N THR A 21 46.44 -20.81 -18.65
CA THR A 21 46.29 -20.71 -17.18
C THR A 21 45.27 -19.64 -16.74
N GLY A 22 44.62 -18.96 -17.68
CA GLY A 22 43.62 -17.92 -17.43
C GLY A 22 42.19 -18.46 -17.40
N CYS A 23 41.87 -19.24 -16.37
CA CYS A 23 40.56 -19.37 -15.73
C CYS A 23 40.76 -20.32 -14.54
N ARG A 24 41.22 -19.78 -13.40
CA ARG A 24 41.09 -20.52 -12.15
C ARG A 24 39.60 -20.57 -11.81
N GLU A 25 39.05 -21.76 -11.60
CA GLU A 25 37.71 -21.92 -11.04
C GLU A 25 37.64 -21.52 -9.54
N ASP A 26 38.77 -21.16 -8.93
CA ASP A 26 38.92 -20.69 -7.53
C ASP A 26 38.11 -19.42 -7.17
N PHE A 27 37.52 -18.70 -8.14
CA PHE A 27 36.69 -17.54 -7.79
C PHE A 27 35.43 -17.94 -7.01
N SER A 28 34.97 -19.18 -7.16
CA SER A 28 33.87 -19.70 -6.33
C SER A 28 34.29 -19.85 -4.88
N GLU A 29 35.55 -20.18 -4.57
CA GLU A 29 36.04 -20.34 -3.19
C GLU A 29 36.50 -19.02 -2.55
N ILE A 30 37.09 -18.10 -3.34
CA ILE A 30 37.56 -16.79 -2.86
C ILE A 30 36.39 -15.83 -2.58
N ASN A 31 35.24 -16.05 -3.24
CA ASN A 31 34.05 -15.21 -3.09
C ASN A 31 32.95 -15.89 -2.25
N GLN A 32 33.31 -16.91 -1.47
CA GLN A 32 32.46 -17.46 -0.41
C GLN A 32 32.93 -16.83 0.89
N ASP A 33 32.12 -15.93 1.45
CA ASP A 33 32.35 -15.39 2.78
C ASP A 33 32.30 -16.57 3.78
N PRO A 34 33.40 -16.90 4.51
CA PRO A 34 33.40 -17.99 5.50
C PRO A 34 32.42 -17.75 6.66
N SER A 35 31.90 -16.52 6.78
CA SER A 35 30.87 -16.08 7.72
C SER A 35 29.47 -16.11 7.11
N ALA A 36 29.33 -16.31 5.80
CA ALA A 36 28.03 -16.43 5.15
C ALA A 36 27.33 -17.68 5.69
N VAL A 37 26.15 -17.46 6.24
CA VAL A 37 25.28 -18.55 6.68
C VAL A 37 24.89 -19.35 5.43
N VAL A 38 25.50 -20.52 5.25
CA VAL A 38 25.34 -21.36 4.04
C VAL A 38 23.97 -22.08 3.98
N THR A 39 23.17 -21.99 5.05
CA THR A 39 21.81 -22.54 5.14
C THR A 39 20.86 -21.47 5.67
N ALA A 40 20.03 -20.89 4.82
CA ALA A 40 19.08 -19.87 5.24
C ALA A 40 18.03 -20.50 6.17
N GLN A 41 17.91 -20.01 7.41
CA GLN A 41 16.85 -20.47 8.30
C GLN A 41 15.52 -19.88 7.85
N ILE A 42 14.52 -20.73 7.64
CA ILE A 42 13.18 -20.32 7.18
C ILE A 42 12.55 -19.28 8.10
N SER A 43 12.82 -19.35 9.40
CA SER A 43 12.35 -18.36 10.38
C SER A 43 12.96 -16.96 10.17
N TYR A 44 14.22 -16.87 9.73
CA TYR A 44 14.86 -15.59 9.38
C TYR A 44 14.39 -15.09 8.02
N LEU A 45 14.17 -15.98 7.05
CA LEU A 45 13.52 -15.62 5.79
C LEU A 45 12.11 -15.08 6.03
N PHE A 46 11.36 -15.66 6.96
CA PHE A 46 10.05 -15.13 7.35
C PHE A 46 10.14 -13.72 7.98
N ALA A 47 11.14 -13.46 8.81
CA ALA A 47 11.39 -12.11 9.31
C ALA A 47 11.70 -11.12 8.16
N ASP A 48 12.40 -11.57 7.11
CA ASP A 48 12.60 -10.78 5.89
C ASP A 48 11.29 -10.58 5.10
N VAL A 49 10.43 -11.60 4.96
CA VAL A 49 9.08 -11.44 4.39
C VAL A 49 8.31 -10.32 5.09
N ILE A 50 8.35 -10.27 6.43
CA ILE A 50 7.72 -9.20 7.18
C ILE A 50 8.35 -7.83 6.85
N ASN A 51 9.67 -7.74 6.73
CA ASN A 51 10.36 -6.50 6.37
C ASN A 51 10.01 -6.01 4.94
N GLN A 52 9.78 -6.93 4.00
CA GLN A 52 9.44 -6.64 2.61
C GLN A 52 7.94 -6.38 2.38
N PHE A 53 7.06 -6.77 3.30
CA PHE A 53 5.61 -6.71 3.08
C PHE A 53 5.06 -5.30 2.83
N GLU A 54 5.65 -4.29 3.47
CA GLU A 54 5.38 -2.84 3.37
C GLU A 54 4.25 -2.39 2.39
N PRO A 55 2.96 -2.64 2.73
CA PRO A 55 1.83 -2.41 1.82
C PRO A 55 1.43 -0.93 1.72
N GLN A 56 2.11 -0.04 2.43
CA GLN A 56 1.86 1.41 2.43
C GLN A 56 3.15 2.20 2.66
N GLY A 57 4.22 1.85 1.93
CA GLY A 57 5.54 2.48 2.04
C GLY A 57 5.64 3.88 1.39
N TYR A 58 6.88 4.35 1.21
CA TYR A 58 7.15 5.74 0.82
C TYR A 58 6.43 6.18 -0.46
N LEU A 59 6.50 5.36 -1.52
CA LEU A 59 5.90 5.71 -2.80
C LEU A 59 4.36 5.69 -2.75
N GLU A 60 3.76 4.88 -1.89
CA GLU A 60 2.31 4.89 -1.70
C GLU A 60 1.85 6.23 -1.12
N TYR A 61 2.49 6.65 -0.02
CA TYR A 61 2.12 7.87 0.68
C TYR A 61 2.30 9.13 -0.17
N TYR A 62 3.43 9.23 -0.87
CA TYR A 62 3.78 10.48 -1.58
C TYR A 62 3.16 10.59 -2.97
N TYR A 63 3.01 9.47 -3.69
CA TYR A 63 2.57 9.48 -5.09
C TYR A 63 1.16 8.91 -5.25
N ASN A 64 0.94 7.66 -4.84
CA ASN A 64 -0.31 6.98 -5.15
C ASN A 64 -1.51 7.45 -4.32
N ALA A 65 -1.31 7.76 -3.03
CA ALA A 65 -2.39 8.11 -2.12
C ALA A 65 -3.19 9.34 -2.59
N PRO A 66 -2.57 10.48 -2.98
CA PRO A 66 -3.28 11.61 -3.57
C PRO A 66 -4.17 11.24 -4.77
N MET A 67 -3.73 10.30 -5.60
CA MET A 67 -4.49 9.87 -6.78
C MET A 67 -5.64 8.94 -6.40
N LYS A 68 -5.41 8.00 -5.48
CA LYS A 68 -6.46 7.13 -4.93
C LYS A 68 -7.53 7.93 -4.21
N TYR A 69 -7.17 9.00 -3.50
CA TYR A 69 -8.14 9.93 -2.92
C TYR A 69 -8.96 10.61 -4.01
N ALA A 70 -8.36 10.98 -5.14
CA ALA A 70 -9.10 11.54 -6.26
C ALA A 70 -10.03 10.52 -6.92
N TRP A 71 -9.57 9.30 -7.21
CA TRP A 71 -10.41 8.23 -7.78
C TRP A 71 -11.56 7.81 -6.87
N ALA A 72 -11.33 7.82 -5.56
CA ALA A 72 -12.37 7.54 -4.56
C ALA A 72 -13.29 8.74 -4.30
N GLY A 73 -13.06 9.89 -4.94
CA GLY A 73 -13.83 11.13 -4.71
C GLY A 73 -13.64 11.71 -3.31
N MET A 74 -12.57 11.34 -2.60
CA MET A 74 -12.27 11.80 -1.24
C MET A 74 -11.51 13.13 -1.22
N GLY A 75 -10.72 13.42 -2.24
CA GLY A 75 -9.99 14.67 -2.33
C GLY A 75 -9.45 14.96 -3.73
N LEU A 76 -9.32 16.23 -4.07
CA LEU A 76 -8.77 16.68 -5.35
C LEU A 76 -7.56 17.58 -5.11
N SER A 77 -6.81 17.85 -6.19
CA SER A 77 -5.76 18.86 -6.16
C SER A 77 -6.32 20.23 -5.71
N THR A 78 -5.49 21.08 -5.12
CA THR A 78 -5.90 22.44 -4.74
C THR A 78 -6.22 23.35 -5.93
N SER A 79 -6.06 22.87 -7.18
CA SER A 79 -6.52 23.51 -8.41
C SER A 79 -7.84 22.92 -8.95
N GLY A 80 -8.48 22.02 -8.22
CA GLY A 80 -9.71 21.35 -8.62
C GLY A 80 -9.47 20.08 -9.45
N ALA A 81 -10.53 19.60 -10.11
CA ALA A 81 -10.49 18.44 -11.00
C ALA A 81 -9.80 18.77 -12.33
N SER A 82 -8.89 17.90 -12.76
CA SER A 82 -8.13 18.01 -14.01
C SER A 82 -7.69 16.63 -14.49
N ASP A 83 -7.01 16.56 -15.64
CA ASP A 83 -6.46 15.30 -16.22
C ASP A 83 -5.58 14.51 -15.25
N ASN A 84 -5.03 15.14 -14.21
CA ASN A 84 -4.26 14.45 -13.18
C ASN A 84 -5.05 13.34 -12.47
N ILE A 85 -6.38 13.43 -12.41
CA ILE A 85 -7.22 12.34 -11.86
C ILE A 85 -7.20 11.09 -12.74
N LEU A 86 -6.86 11.20 -14.02
CA LEU A 86 -6.78 10.06 -14.94
C LEU A 86 -5.37 9.49 -15.05
N THR A 87 -4.40 10.13 -14.41
CA THR A 87 -3.00 9.74 -14.53
C THR A 87 -2.66 8.70 -13.46
N LEU A 88 -1.87 7.70 -13.83
CA LEU A 88 -1.14 6.79 -12.95
C LEU A 88 0.34 7.25 -12.95
N THR A 89 0.78 8.09 -12.00
CA THR A 89 2.17 8.59 -11.99
C THR A 89 3.10 7.58 -11.34
N ILE A 90 4.03 7.03 -12.13
CA ILE A 90 5.09 6.08 -11.74
C ILE A 90 4.54 4.79 -11.10
N ASP A 91 5.11 3.65 -11.44
CA ASP A 91 4.76 2.38 -10.79
C ASP A 91 5.10 2.48 -9.31
N GLY A 92 4.13 2.89 -8.49
CA GLY A 92 4.32 2.95 -7.06
C GLY A 92 4.68 1.55 -6.56
N GLU A 93 5.69 1.49 -5.70
CA GLU A 93 6.29 0.26 -5.14
C GLU A 93 5.29 -0.81 -4.73
N GLN A 94 4.05 -0.43 -4.36
CA GLN A 94 2.96 -1.31 -3.96
C GLN A 94 2.70 -2.49 -4.90
N SER A 95 2.73 -2.25 -6.21
CA SER A 95 2.52 -3.32 -7.19
C SER A 95 3.73 -4.24 -7.33
N ARG A 96 4.91 -3.82 -6.87
CA ARG A 96 6.12 -4.65 -6.81
C ARG A 96 6.34 -5.29 -5.45
N GLN A 97 5.64 -4.88 -4.39
CA GLN A 97 5.87 -5.46 -3.06
C GLN A 97 5.52 -6.95 -3.01
N TYR A 98 4.48 -7.39 -3.73
CA TYR A 98 4.19 -8.82 -3.83
C TYR A 98 5.37 -9.59 -4.46
N ILE A 99 6.07 -9.02 -5.45
CA ILE A 99 7.27 -9.62 -6.05
C ILE A 99 8.41 -9.70 -5.03
N ASN A 100 8.63 -8.65 -4.22
CA ASN A 100 9.66 -8.65 -3.19
C ASN A 100 9.41 -9.76 -2.16
N VAL A 101 8.17 -9.87 -1.67
CA VAL A 101 7.76 -10.96 -0.76
C VAL A 101 7.87 -12.33 -1.44
N LEU A 102 7.39 -12.45 -2.68
CA LEU A 102 7.39 -13.71 -3.41
C LEU A 102 8.81 -14.24 -3.66
N ARG A 103 9.80 -13.37 -3.90
CA ARG A 103 11.22 -13.77 -3.98
C ARG A 103 11.70 -14.48 -2.73
N VAL A 104 11.34 -13.95 -1.56
CA VAL A 104 11.72 -14.55 -0.27
C VAL A 104 10.96 -15.85 -0.04
N ILE A 105 9.68 -15.91 -0.43
CA ILE A 105 8.88 -17.15 -0.39
C ILE A 105 9.51 -18.24 -1.27
N ARG A 106 9.95 -17.93 -2.50
CA ARG A 106 10.65 -18.91 -3.35
C ARG A 106 11.92 -19.44 -2.70
N ALA A 107 12.64 -18.59 -1.96
CA ALA A 107 13.77 -19.04 -1.14
C ALA A 107 13.34 -19.98 -0.02
N MET A 108 12.26 -19.64 0.71
CA MET A 108 11.71 -20.49 1.78
C MET A 108 11.25 -21.85 1.24
N GLU A 109 10.58 -21.88 0.09
CA GLU A 109 10.16 -23.11 -0.58
C GLU A 109 11.36 -23.99 -0.96
N HIS A 110 12.41 -23.39 -1.55
CA HIS A 110 13.63 -24.11 -1.88
C HIS A 110 14.32 -24.70 -0.62
N GLU A 111 14.44 -23.93 0.45
CA GLU A 111 15.00 -24.44 1.72
C GLU A 111 14.13 -25.57 2.30
N MET A 112 12.81 -25.49 2.19
CA MET A 112 11.89 -26.55 2.63
C MET A 112 12.10 -27.87 1.88
N GLU A 113 12.48 -27.84 0.60
CA GLU A 113 12.78 -29.04 -0.20
C GLU A 113 14.02 -29.79 0.31
N MET A 114 14.96 -29.06 0.91
CA MET A 114 16.21 -29.60 1.44
C MET A 114 16.08 -30.20 2.84
N LEU A 115 14.96 -29.96 3.53
CA LEU A 115 14.69 -30.46 4.87
C LEU A 115 14.07 -31.87 4.85
N ASP A 116 14.22 -32.60 5.96
CA ASP A 116 13.46 -33.82 6.21
C ASP A 116 12.00 -33.51 6.62
N GLU A 117 11.19 -34.53 6.85
CA GLU A 117 9.78 -34.36 7.20
C GLU A 117 9.59 -33.56 8.50
N ALA A 118 10.40 -33.85 9.52
CA ALA A 118 10.34 -33.14 10.80
C ALA A 118 10.71 -31.65 10.66
N GLY A 119 11.75 -31.36 9.87
CA GLY A 119 12.17 -30.01 9.54
C GLY A 119 11.10 -29.24 8.78
N ARG A 120 10.46 -29.86 7.78
CA ARG A 120 9.33 -29.26 7.06
C ARG A 120 8.15 -28.98 7.98
N THR A 121 7.75 -29.95 8.81
CA THR A 121 6.64 -29.75 9.77
C THR A 121 6.92 -28.61 10.74
N THR A 122 8.16 -28.49 11.22
CA THR A 122 8.56 -27.42 12.15
C THR A 122 8.49 -26.03 11.52
N ASN A 123 8.73 -25.92 10.21
CA ASN A 123 8.80 -24.63 9.51
C ASN A 123 7.55 -24.27 8.70
N ALA A 124 6.61 -25.20 8.54
CA ALA A 124 5.41 -25.02 7.71
C ALA A 124 4.57 -23.80 8.09
N ALA A 125 4.49 -23.47 9.39
CA ALA A 125 3.73 -22.30 9.86
C ALA A 125 4.31 -20.97 9.36
N TYR A 126 5.64 -20.85 9.27
CA TYR A 126 6.29 -19.65 8.74
C TYR A 126 5.97 -19.46 7.25
N LEU A 127 6.07 -20.53 6.45
CA LEU A 127 5.75 -20.47 5.03
C LEU A 127 4.26 -20.17 4.79
N ALA A 128 3.37 -20.78 5.58
CA ALA A 128 1.94 -20.48 5.52
C ALA A 128 1.64 -19.01 5.82
N ALA A 129 2.22 -18.44 6.89
CA ALA A 129 2.07 -17.02 7.21
C ALA A 129 2.65 -16.11 6.10
N ALA A 130 3.81 -16.46 5.52
CA ALA A 130 4.39 -15.73 4.40
C ALA A 130 3.48 -15.72 3.17
N ASN A 131 2.89 -16.87 2.82
CA ASN A 131 1.95 -16.99 1.71
C ASN A 131 0.72 -16.09 1.92
N VAL A 132 0.17 -16.03 3.14
CA VAL A 132 -0.96 -15.14 3.46
C VAL A 132 -0.60 -13.66 3.19
N MET A 133 0.63 -13.24 3.50
CA MET A 133 1.12 -11.88 3.23
C MET A 133 1.28 -11.63 1.72
N SER A 134 1.84 -12.58 0.97
CA SER A 134 1.93 -12.50 -0.49
C SER A 134 0.55 -12.38 -1.14
N ILE A 135 -0.42 -13.17 -0.70
CA ILE A 135 -1.80 -13.14 -1.21
C ILE A 135 -2.44 -11.78 -0.96
N TYR A 136 -2.25 -11.17 0.21
CA TYR A 136 -2.75 -9.81 0.48
C TYR A 136 -2.23 -8.80 -0.55
N LEU A 137 -0.92 -8.86 -0.87
CA LEU A 137 -0.29 -7.94 -1.81
C LEU A 137 -0.65 -8.28 -3.28
N GLY A 138 -0.73 -9.56 -3.62
CA GLY A 138 -1.12 -10.05 -4.95
C GLY A 138 -2.54 -9.65 -5.30
N ILE A 139 -3.46 -9.75 -4.33
CA ILE A 139 -4.83 -9.23 -4.42
C ILE A 139 -4.82 -7.73 -4.79
N PHE A 140 -4.03 -6.91 -4.11
CA PHE A 140 -3.94 -5.48 -4.42
C PHE A 140 -3.41 -5.25 -5.84
N ALA A 141 -2.36 -5.97 -6.23
CA ALA A 141 -1.77 -5.87 -7.56
C ALA A 141 -2.79 -6.27 -8.65
N THR A 142 -3.49 -7.39 -8.52
CA THR A 142 -4.46 -7.81 -9.53
C THR A 142 -5.70 -6.91 -9.59
N ASP A 143 -6.16 -6.38 -8.45
CA ASP A 143 -7.26 -5.40 -8.40
C ASP A 143 -6.92 -4.11 -9.18
N MET A 144 -5.64 -3.74 -9.24
CA MET A 144 -5.18 -2.52 -9.92
C MET A 144 -4.81 -2.76 -11.40
N TYR A 145 -4.16 -3.88 -11.71
CA TYR A 145 -3.53 -4.10 -13.03
C TYR A 145 -4.15 -5.24 -13.84
N GLY A 146 -5.06 -6.02 -13.25
CA GLY A 146 -5.61 -7.23 -13.88
C GLY A 146 -4.66 -8.42 -13.73
N SER A 147 -4.45 -9.16 -14.82
CA SER A 147 -3.60 -10.36 -14.82
C SER A 147 -2.16 -10.00 -14.44
N ILE A 148 -1.50 -10.81 -13.62
CA ILE A 148 -0.14 -10.55 -13.11
C ILE A 148 0.69 -11.85 -13.12
N PRO A 149 2.02 -11.79 -13.24
CA PRO A 149 2.86 -12.95 -12.98
C PRO A 149 2.87 -13.30 -11.49
N TYR A 150 2.44 -14.50 -11.12
CA TYR A 150 2.42 -14.97 -9.73
C TYR A 150 2.94 -16.40 -9.58
N VAL A 151 2.38 -17.36 -10.32
CA VAL A 151 2.67 -18.80 -10.14
C VAL A 151 4.12 -19.11 -10.53
N GLU A 152 4.55 -18.70 -11.72
CA GLU A 152 5.92 -18.93 -12.21
C GLU A 152 6.90 -17.84 -11.75
N ALA A 153 6.40 -16.76 -11.16
CA ALA A 153 7.19 -15.59 -10.84
C ALA A 153 8.23 -15.88 -9.74
N CYS A 154 9.38 -15.23 -9.89
CA CYS A 154 10.52 -15.26 -8.97
C CYS A 154 11.24 -16.62 -8.82
N SER A 155 10.92 -17.62 -9.62
CA SER A 155 11.48 -18.98 -9.49
C SER A 155 12.78 -19.21 -10.27
N ALA A 156 13.27 -18.24 -11.06
CA ALA A 156 14.44 -18.41 -11.92
C ALA A 156 15.73 -18.81 -11.18
N ALA A 157 15.92 -18.32 -9.95
CA ALA A 157 17.07 -18.68 -9.11
C ALA A 157 17.06 -20.16 -8.69
N TYR A 158 15.91 -20.83 -8.80
CA TYR A 158 15.66 -22.20 -8.37
C TYR A 158 15.29 -23.12 -9.54
N GLY A 159 15.74 -22.77 -10.76
CA GLY A 159 15.50 -23.57 -11.98
C GLY A 159 14.20 -23.27 -12.72
N GLY A 160 13.45 -22.25 -12.29
CA GLY A 160 12.25 -21.76 -12.99
C GLY A 160 12.56 -20.88 -14.21
N THR A 161 11.51 -20.27 -14.78
CA THR A 161 11.61 -19.39 -15.96
C THR A 161 12.06 -17.97 -15.60
N LEU A 162 12.82 -17.34 -16.51
CA LEU A 162 13.15 -15.91 -16.46
C LEU A 162 12.02 -15.01 -16.99
N ILE A 163 11.03 -15.61 -17.68
CA ILE A 163 9.93 -14.92 -18.35
C ILE A 163 8.63 -15.58 -17.86
N PRO A 164 8.18 -15.28 -16.64
CA PRO A 164 6.96 -15.88 -16.09
C PRO A 164 5.74 -15.43 -16.89
N ALA A 165 4.81 -16.37 -17.12
CA ALA A 165 3.51 -16.04 -17.71
C ALA A 165 2.67 -15.15 -16.77
N TYR A 166 1.70 -14.46 -17.36
CA TYR A 166 0.69 -13.71 -16.61
C TYR A 166 -0.45 -14.66 -16.24
N ASP A 167 -0.80 -14.72 -14.96
CA ASP A 167 -1.91 -15.49 -14.44
C ASP A 167 -3.19 -14.64 -14.49
N GLU A 168 -4.28 -15.22 -14.99
CA GLU A 168 -5.56 -14.52 -15.13
C GLU A 168 -6.22 -14.25 -13.78
N VAL A 169 -6.90 -13.11 -13.64
CA VAL A 169 -7.54 -12.67 -12.39
C VAL A 169 -8.44 -13.76 -11.77
N GLU A 170 -9.26 -14.42 -12.58
CA GLU A 170 -10.15 -15.51 -12.11
C GLU A 170 -9.35 -16.69 -11.54
N SER A 171 -8.31 -17.13 -12.26
CA SER A 171 -7.44 -18.22 -11.80
C SER A 171 -6.68 -17.88 -10.53
N LEU A 172 -6.26 -16.62 -10.36
CA LEU A 172 -5.58 -16.15 -9.15
C LEU A 172 -6.50 -16.19 -7.93
N TYR A 173 -7.76 -15.76 -8.06
CA TYR A 173 -8.70 -15.84 -6.94
C TYR A 173 -9.01 -17.28 -6.54
N ASP A 174 -9.07 -18.21 -7.49
CA ASP A 174 -9.30 -19.62 -7.19
C ASP A 174 -8.06 -20.26 -6.55
N LEU A 175 -6.87 -19.93 -7.05
CA LEU A 175 -5.60 -20.33 -6.45
C LEU A 175 -5.51 -19.82 -5.01
N TRP A 176 -5.70 -18.53 -4.78
CA TRP A 176 -5.56 -17.93 -3.46
C TRP A 176 -6.59 -18.43 -2.46
N LEU A 177 -7.84 -18.72 -2.87
CA LEU A 177 -8.80 -19.35 -1.96
C LEU A 177 -8.28 -20.72 -1.47
N ASN A 178 -7.70 -21.52 -2.36
CA ASN A 178 -7.11 -22.82 -2.00
C ASN A 178 -5.85 -22.67 -1.14
N GLU A 179 -4.95 -21.75 -1.49
CA GLU A 179 -3.73 -21.47 -0.70
C GLU A 179 -4.07 -20.93 0.70
N LEU A 180 -5.10 -20.10 0.82
CA LEU A 180 -5.60 -19.62 2.12
C LEU A 180 -6.18 -20.78 2.94
N ASP A 181 -6.92 -21.71 2.34
CA ASP A 181 -7.43 -22.90 3.05
C ASP A 181 -6.31 -23.84 3.52
N ALA A 182 -5.28 -24.04 2.70
CA ALA A 182 -4.09 -24.80 3.08
C ALA A 182 -3.31 -24.09 4.21
N SER A 183 -3.22 -22.75 4.14
CA SER A 183 -2.56 -21.94 5.16
C SER A 183 -3.31 -22.00 6.49
N ILE A 184 -4.64 -21.88 6.49
CA ILE A 184 -5.49 -22.02 7.69
C ILE A 184 -5.29 -23.42 8.30
N THR A 185 -5.29 -24.47 7.49
CA THR A 185 -5.06 -25.85 7.97
C THR A 185 -3.69 -25.99 8.62
N THR A 186 -2.66 -25.41 8.02
CA THR A 186 -1.29 -25.44 8.55
C THR A 186 -1.16 -24.65 9.85
N LEU A 187 -1.71 -23.43 9.89
CA LEU A 187 -1.59 -22.50 11.01
C LEU A 187 -2.40 -22.92 12.25
N THR A 188 -3.44 -23.72 12.05
CA THR A 188 -4.29 -24.29 13.13
C THR A 188 -3.84 -25.68 13.59
N SER A 189 -2.81 -26.25 12.96
CA SER A 189 -2.24 -27.54 13.35
C SER A 189 -1.61 -27.47 14.74
N ALA A 190 -1.67 -28.58 15.50
CA ALA A 190 -0.97 -28.71 16.78
C ALA A 190 0.56 -28.59 16.66
N SER A 191 1.12 -28.79 15.47
CA SER A 191 2.54 -28.62 15.18
C SER A 191 2.92 -27.20 14.77
N ALA A 192 1.97 -26.28 14.65
CA ALA A 192 2.21 -24.91 14.22
C ALA A 192 2.88 -24.12 15.36
N ILE A 193 4.19 -23.92 15.27
CA ILE A 193 4.96 -23.20 16.28
C ILE A 193 5.82 -22.15 15.57
N MET A 194 5.65 -20.89 15.97
CA MET A 194 6.46 -19.76 15.51
C MET A 194 7.11 -19.05 16.70
N GLN A 195 8.34 -18.61 16.52
CA GLN A 195 9.09 -17.87 17.54
C GLN A 195 8.64 -16.41 17.53
N SER A 196 8.29 -15.89 18.70
CA SER A 196 7.86 -14.50 18.86
C SER A 196 8.90 -13.47 18.44
N SER A 197 10.18 -13.83 18.46
CA SER A 197 11.28 -12.98 18.01
C SER A 197 11.36 -12.81 16.49
N GLN A 198 10.79 -13.75 15.73
CA GLN A 198 10.81 -13.72 14.26
C GLN A 198 9.51 -13.18 13.66
N ASP A 199 8.46 -13.09 14.46
CA ASP A 199 7.18 -12.52 14.08
C ASP A 199 6.90 -11.24 14.87
N VAL A 200 7.17 -10.09 14.26
CA VAL A 200 6.89 -8.80 14.90
C VAL A 200 5.40 -8.41 14.86
N VAL A 201 4.59 -9.06 14.02
CA VAL A 201 3.18 -8.74 13.77
C VAL A 201 2.29 -9.38 14.84
N TYR A 202 2.33 -10.70 14.97
CA TYR A 202 1.49 -11.47 15.91
C TYR A 202 2.29 -12.19 16.99
N LYS A 203 3.60 -11.94 17.09
CA LYS A 203 4.45 -12.51 18.15
C LYS A 203 4.40 -14.04 18.20
N GLY A 204 4.24 -14.68 17.05
CA GLY A 204 4.21 -16.13 16.91
C GLY A 204 2.83 -16.75 17.15
N ASP A 205 1.78 -15.94 17.33
CA ASP A 205 0.40 -16.43 17.46
C ASP A 205 -0.14 -16.88 16.08
N THR A 206 -0.05 -18.18 15.82
CA THR A 206 -0.50 -18.78 14.55
C THR A 206 -2.01 -18.72 14.37
N ASN A 207 -2.80 -18.62 15.46
CA ASN A 207 -4.25 -18.48 15.34
C ASN A 207 -4.63 -17.11 14.79
N LYS A 208 -3.90 -16.04 15.14
CA LYS A 208 -4.10 -14.71 14.54
C LYS A 208 -3.74 -14.70 13.06
N TRP A 209 -2.68 -15.40 12.66
CA TRP A 209 -2.38 -15.62 11.23
C TRP A 209 -3.50 -16.39 10.51
N ALA A 210 -4.08 -17.42 11.13
CA ALA A 210 -5.21 -18.16 10.55
C ALA A 210 -6.46 -17.28 10.40
N LYS A 211 -6.76 -16.43 11.40
CA LYS A 211 -7.83 -15.42 11.31
C LYS A 211 -7.59 -14.42 10.18
N PHE A 212 -6.35 -13.97 10.00
CA PHE A 212 -6.00 -13.09 8.89
C PHE A 212 -6.22 -13.78 7.55
N ALA A 213 -5.73 -15.01 7.38
CA ALA A 213 -5.95 -15.82 6.17
C ALA A 213 -7.45 -15.99 5.86
N ASN A 214 -8.26 -16.35 6.86
CA ASN A 214 -9.70 -16.54 6.70
C ASN A 214 -10.41 -15.21 6.38
N SER A 215 -9.93 -14.08 6.91
CA SER A 215 -10.46 -12.75 6.59
C SER A 215 -10.16 -12.31 5.16
N LEU A 216 -9.03 -12.73 4.58
CA LEU A 216 -8.73 -12.47 3.16
C LEU A 216 -9.71 -13.17 2.23
N LYS A 217 -10.22 -14.34 2.61
CA LYS A 217 -11.27 -15.04 1.86
C LYS A 217 -12.56 -14.20 1.78
N LEU A 218 -12.94 -13.48 2.85
CA LEU A 218 -14.06 -12.52 2.79
C LEU A 218 -13.78 -11.39 1.81
N ARG A 219 -12.55 -10.89 1.77
CA ARG A 219 -12.17 -9.84 0.83
C ARG A 219 -12.31 -10.33 -0.62
N ILE A 220 -11.88 -11.56 -0.93
CA ILE A 220 -12.11 -12.21 -2.23
C ILE A 220 -13.62 -12.37 -2.50
N ALA A 221 -14.40 -12.83 -1.52
CA ALA A 221 -15.85 -12.98 -1.67
C ALA A 221 -16.54 -11.67 -2.07
N VAL A 222 -16.16 -10.53 -1.48
CA VAL A 222 -16.72 -9.21 -1.84
C VAL A 222 -16.43 -8.86 -3.30
N ARG A 223 -15.23 -9.14 -3.82
CA ARG A 223 -14.89 -8.91 -5.24
C ARG A 223 -15.67 -9.81 -6.18
N LEU A 224 -15.99 -11.01 -5.73
CA LEU A 224 -16.78 -11.96 -6.50
C LEU A 224 -18.27 -11.62 -6.52
N LEU A 225 -18.78 -10.71 -5.67
CA LEU A 225 -20.23 -10.45 -5.58
C LEU A 225 -20.88 -10.12 -6.93
N ALA A 226 -20.21 -9.27 -7.74
CA ALA A 226 -20.74 -8.86 -9.04
C ALA A 226 -20.55 -9.92 -10.14
N GLN A 227 -19.48 -10.72 -10.06
CA GLN A 227 -19.12 -11.68 -11.12
C GLN A 227 -19.70 -13.08 -10.89
N ASN A 228 -19.77 -13.52 -9.62
CA ASN A 228 -20.28 -14.82 -9.22
C ASN A 228 -20.82 -14.76 -7.77
N GLU A 229 -22.03 -14.22 -7.63
CA GLU A 229 -22.70 -14.04 -6.33
C GLU A 229 -22.85 -15.36 -5.54
N ASN A 230 -23.11 -16.48 -6.24
CA ASN A 230 -23.25 -17.79 -5.61
C ASN A 230 -21.93 -18.24 -4.94
N LYS A 231 -20.81 -18.13 -5.67
CA LYS A 231 -19.48 -18.44 -5.13
C LYS A 231 -19.11 -17.50 -3.98
N ALA A 232 -19.39 -16.20 -4.12
CA ALA A 232 -19.17 -15.21 -3.07
C ALA A 232 -19.89 -15.61 -1.76
N LYS A 233 -21.18 -15.97 -1.84
CA LYS A 233 -21.98 -16.42 -0.70
C LYS A 233 -21.45 -17.72 -0.08
N GLN A 234 -20.99 -18.66 -0.90
CA GLN A 234 -20.38 -19.91 -0.42
C GLN A 234 -19.08 -19.63 0.34
N VAL A 235 -18.19 -18.81 -0.21
CA VAL A 235 -16.93 -18.42 0.44
C VAL A 235 -17.20 -17.70 1.76
N ALA A 236 -18.11 -16.72 1.78
CA ALA A 236 -18.48 -16.00 3.00
C ALA A 236 -19.07 -16.94 4.07
N SER A 237 -19.92 -17.87 3.67
CA SER A 237 -20.47 -18.88 4.58
C SER A 237 -19.39 -19.81 5.14
N ALA A 238 -18.42 -20.20 4.32
CA ALA A 238 -17.28 -21.02 4.76
C ALA A 238 -16.41 -20.27 5.79
N VAL A 239 -16.17 -18.97 5.57
CA VAL A 239 -15.41 -18.14 6.51
C VAL A 239 -16.07 -18.08 7.88
N VAL A 240 -17.38 -17.81 7.93
CA VAL A 240 -18.13 -17.70 9.19
C VAL A 240 -18.18 -19.02 9.95
N ASN A 241 -18.15 -20.16 9.26
CA ASN A 241 -18.21 -21.49 9.87
C ASN A 241 -16.83 -22.08 10.19
N ALA A 242 -15.72 -21.43 9.82
CA ALA A 242 -14.39 -21.93 10.09
C ALA A 242 -14.05 -21.82 11.58
N SER A 243 -13.44 -22.86 12.14
CA SER A 243 -13.11 -22.94 13.57
C SER A 243 -12.07 -21.91 14.03
N CYS A 244 -11.21 -21.43 13.12
CA CYS A 244 -10.25 -20.37 13.42
C CYS A 244 -10.90 -18.98 13.60
N GLY A 245 -12.15 -18.80 13.16
CA GLY A 245 -12.81 -17.50 13.13
C GLY A 245 -12.20 -16.55 12.09
N TYR A 246 -12.50 -15.27 12.23
CA TYR A 246 -11.97 -14.18 11.39
C TYR A 246 -11.56 -13.02 12.30
N ILE A 247 -10.93 -11.99 11.74
CA ILE A 247 -10.55 -10.77 12.49
C ILE A 247 -11.83 -10.07 12.95
N ASP A 248 -12.07 -10.06 14.26
CA ASP A 248 -13.26 -9.46 14.87
C ASP A 248 -12.95 -8.53 16.06
N ALA A 249 -11.67 -8.35 16.40
CA ALA A 249 -11.20 -7.44 17.44
C ALA A 249 -9.97 -6.63 17.02
N LEU A 250 -9.78 -5.45 17.64
CA LEU A 250 -8.71 -4.51 17.32
C LEU A 250 -7.29 -5.07 17.55
N ASP A 251 -7.11 -6.01 18.48
CA ASP A 251 -5.80 -6.62 18.74
C ASP A 251 -5.48 -7.76 17.76
N GLU A 252 -6.40 -8.07 16.85
CA GLU A 252 -6.25 -9.04 15.76
C GLU A 252 -5.92 -8.36 14.43
N ASP A 253 -5.91 -7.03 14.38
CA ASP A 253 -5.45 -6.26 13.23
C ASP A 253 -4.02 -6.68 12.84
N VAL A 254 -3.77 -6.84 11.53
CA VAL A 254 -2.41 -6.96 11.00
C VAL A 254 -1.74 -5.60 11.11
N ARG A 255 -0.89 -5.42 12.12
CA ARG A 255 -0.17 -4.16 12.36
C ARG A 255 1.31 -4.34 12.10
N PHE A 256 1.81 -3.61 11.12
CA PHE A 256 3.23 -3.56 10.80
C PHE A 256 3.75 -2.13 10.97
N ASN A 257 4.51 -1.91 12.05
CA ASN A 257 5.10 -0.61 12.39
C ASN A 257 6.62 -0.66 12.19
N LYS A 258 7.09 -0.49 10.96
CA LYS A 258 8.52 -0.44 10.57
C LYS A 258 9.15 0.88 11.06
N GLY A 259 9.28 1.04 12.38
CA GLY A 259 9.80 2.28 12.96
C GLY A 259 9.27 2.64 14.34
N ALA A 260 8.68 1.71 15.10
CA ALA A 260 8.24 2.02 16.47
C ALA A 260 9.41 2.39 17.43
N VAL A 261 10.66 2.13 17.03
CA VAL A 261 11.87 2.40 17.80
C VAL A 261 12.87 3.14 16.91
N ALA A 262 13.33 4.32 17.35
CA ALA A 262 14.41 5.05 16.70
C ALA A 262 15.72 4.27 16.84
N LEU A 263 16.40 3.97 15.72
CA LEU A 263 17.66 3.22 15.72
C LEU A 263 18.78 3.98 16.42
N THR A 264 18.76 5.31 16.35
CA THR A 264 19.78 6.20 16.93
C THR A 264 19.32 6.94 18.19
N GLY A 265 18.11 6.67 18.69
CA GLY A 265 17.51 7.45 19.79
C GLY A 265 17.09 8.88 19.41
N SER A 266 17.23 9.25 18.13
CA SER A 266 16.67 10.48 17.57
C SER A 266 15.21 10.29 17.18
N VAL A 267 14.34 11.21 17.58
CA VAL A 267 12.93 11.24 17.13
C VAL A 267 12.79 11.58 15.64
N ASP A 268 13.85 11.99 14.97
CA ASP A 268 13.88 12.26 13.53
C ASP A 268 14.31 11.02 12.70
N ASP A 269 14.65 9.93 13.38
CA ASP A 269 15.13 8.66 12.81
C ASP A 269 14.04 7.58 12.78
N TYR A 270 12.78 7.99 12.91
CA TYR A 270 11.68 7.13 12.52
C TYR A 270 11.75 6.95 11.01
N ILE A 271 11.77 5.70 10.54
CA ILE A 271 11.95 5.27 9.14
C ILE A 271 10.87 5.81 8.17
N TYR A 272 10.02 6.76 8.59
CA TYR A 272 8.96 7.31 7.75
C TYR A 272 8.91 8.83 7.75
N HIS A 273 9.09 9.35 6.53
CA HIS A 273 8.66 10.64 6.01
C HIS A 273 9.16 11.87 6.77
N TRP A 274 10.25 12.45 6.26
CA TRP A 274 10.62 13.84 6.55
C TRP A 274 9.41 14.73 6.20
N SER A 275 8.83 15.37 7.23
CA SER A 275 7.53 16.07 7.22
C SER A 275 6.33 15.18 7.52
N ASN A 276 5.81 15.28 8.75
CA ASN A 276 4.53 14.71 9.21
C ASN A 276 3.29 15.37 8.55
N GLY A 277 3.42 15.82 7.29
CA GLY A 277 2.40 16.57 6.57
C GLY A 277 1.69 15.70 5.53
N PHE A 278 0.37 15.64 5.62
CA PHE A 278 -0.48 15.00 4.61
C PHE A 278 -0.31 15.66 3.23
N THR A 279 -0.11 14.85 2.19
CA THR A 279 0.11 15.30 0.81
C THR A 279 -1.16 15.92 0.22
N GLY A 280 -1.26 17.25 0.33
CA GLY A 280 -1.68 18.16 -0.75
C GLY A 280 -3.06 18.06 -1.39
N CYS A 281 -4.02 17.25 -0.90
CA CYS A 281 -5.39 17.25 -1.44
C CYS A 281 -6.38 18.04 -0.58
N ALA A 282 -7.33 18.70 -1.22
CA ALA A 282 -8.49 19.33 -0.59
C ALA A 282 -9.69 18.39 -0.70
N GLY A 283 -10.47 18.27 0.37
CA GLY A 283 -11.66 17.41 0.38
C GLY A 283 -12.69 17.85 -0.66
N THR A 284 -13.34 16.90 -1.32
CA THR A 284 -14.38 17.20 -2.33
C THR A 284 -15.67 17.67 -1.68
N GLU A 285 -16.45 18.44 -2.42
CA GLU A 285 -17.80 18.85 -2.01
C GLU A 285 -18.65 17.63 -1.65
N THR A 286 -18.64 16.58 -2.48
CA THR A 286 -19.44 15.36 -2.27
C THR A 286 -19.16 14.72 -0.91
N VAL A 287 -17.90 14.47 -0.56
CA VAL A 287 -17.58 13.77 0.71
C VAL A 287 -17.79 14.67 1.92
N ILE A 288 -17.46 15.96 1.83
CA ILE A 288 -17.62 16.87 2.97
C ILE A 288 -19.10 17.15 3.23
N ASN A 289 -19.91 17.38 2.19
CA ASN A 289 -21.36 17.57 2.35
C ASN A 289 -21.98 16.33 2.97
N PHE A 290 -21.64 15.12 2.50
CA PHE A 290 -22.12 13.87 3.10
C PHE A 290 -21.80 13.81 4.61
N LEU A 291 -20.57 14.11 5.02
CA LEU A 291 -20.19 14.09 6.44
C LEU A 291 -20.90 15.18 7.24
N VAL A 292 -21.05 16.38 6.69
CA VAL A 292 -21.71 17.51 7.37
C VAL A 292 -23.20 17.24 7.55
N GLU A 293 -23.89 16.81 6.49
CA GLU A 293 -25.33 16.51 6.50
C GLU A 293 -25.68 15.39 7.48
N ASN A 294 -24.79 14.41 7.64
CA ASN A 294 -24.94 13.32 8.60
C ASN A 294 -24.35 13.64 9.99
N GLN A 295 -23.89 14.87 10.22
CA GLN A 295 -23.26 15.32 11.47
C GLN A 295 -22.14 14.38 11.94
N ASP A 296 -21.36 13.87 10.98
CA ASP A 296 -20.32 12.89 11.21
C ASP A 296 -19.10 13.55 11.89
N PRO A 297 -18.72 13.12 13.11
CA PRO A 297 -17.60 13.72 13.82
C PRO A 297 -16.26 13.56 13.09
N ARG A 298 -16.15 12.58 12.16
CA ARG A 298 -14.95 12.33 11.35
C ARG A 298 -14.57 13.52 10.48
N VAL A 299 -15.50 14.41 10.14
CA VAL A 299 -15.20 15.65 9.40
C VAL A 299 -14.12 16.49 10.10
N ARG A 300 -14.06 16.44 11.44
CA ARG A 300 -13.11 17.22 12.25
C ARG A 300 -11.71 16.60 12.32
N PHE A 301 -11.62 15.30 12.01
CA PHE A 301 -10.37 14.54 12.02
C PHE A 301 -9.77 14.44 10.62
N PHE A 302 -10.61 14.39 9.58
CA PHE A 302 -10.16 14.28 8.19
C PHE A 302 -9.94 15.63 7.52
N TYR A 303 -10.70 16.66 7.91
CA TYR A 303 -10.65 17.96 7.24
C TYR A 303 -10.44 19.12 8.21
N GLN A 304 -9.87 20.20 7.68
CA GLN A 304 -9.67 21.44 8.41
C GLN A 304 -10.88 22.36 8.23
N LYS A 305 -11.25 23.08 9.30
CA LYS A 305 -12.24 24.16 9.22
C LYS A 305 -11.67 25.29 8.39
N ASN A 306 -12.49 25.88 7.52
CA ASN A 306 -12.12 27.13 6.88
C ASN A 306 -11.99 28.27 7.92
N ASN A 307 -11.40 29.39 7.53
CA ASN A 307 -11.19 30.53 8.43
C ASN A 307 -12.45 31.36 8.69
N TRP A 308 -13.50 31.23 7.87
CA TRP A 308 -14.74 31.98 8.02
C TRP A 308 -15.35 31.75 9.39
N ASN A 309 -15.53 32.85 10.12
CA ASN A 309 -16.17 32.89 11.43
C ASN A 309 -16.98 34.18 11.52
N SER A 310 -17.81 34.32 12.57
CA SER A 310 -18.70 35.48 12.72
C SER A 310 -17.99 36.83 12.65
N LYS A 311 -16.75 36.93 13.14
CA LYS A 311 -15.97 38.18 13.09
C LYS A 311 -15.51 38.51 11.68
N ILE A 312 -15.07 37.51 10.91
CA ILE A 312 -14.67 37.70 9.50
C ILE A 312 -15.89 38.09 8.68
N VAL A 313 -17.02 37.38 8.83
CA VAL A 313 -18.27 37.73 8.12
C VAL A 313 -18.69 39.18 8.43
N GLN A 314 -18.68 39.58 9.70
CA GLN A 314 -19.01 40.95 10.07
C GLN A 314 -18.03 41.97 9.48
N GLY A 315 -16.73 41.67 9.48
CA GLY A 315 -15.72 42.55 8.88
C GLY A 315 -15.94 42.79 7.39
N TYR A 316 -16.34 41.75 6.64
CA TYR A 316 -16.70 41.90 5.22
C TYR A 316 -17.95 42.77 5.04
N TYR A 317 -19.00 42.56 5.84
CA TYR A 317 -20.20 43.40 5.79
C TYR A 317 -19.91 44.87 6.14
N ASP A 318 -19.07 45.11 7.15
CA ASP A 318 -18.68 46.47 7.55
C ASP A 318 -17.91 47.20 6.43
N ALA A 319 -17.10 46.45 5.67
CA ALA A 319 -16.37 46.94 4.50
C ALA A 319 -17.23 47.03 3.22
N GLY A 320 -18.47 46.54 3.23
CA GLY A 320 -19.32 46.48 2.04
C GLY A 320 -18.83 45.47 1.00
N LEU A 321 -18.09 44.44 1.43
CA LEU A 321 -17.54 43.39 0.58
C LEU A 321 -18.47 42.16 0.54
N GLU A 322 -18.43 41.46 -0.59
CA GLU A 322 -19.11 40.18 -0.77
C GLU A 322 -18.38 39.05 -0.03
N ILE A 323 -19.13 38.08 0.48
CA ILE A 323 -18.61 36.82 1.01
C ILE A 323 -19.01 35.65 0.09
N PRO A 324 -18.37 34.47 0.18
CA PRO A 324 -18.74 33.33 -0.65
C PRO A 324 -20.18 32.87 -0.40
N ASP A 325 -20.89 32.47 -1.46
CA ASP A 325 -22.27 31.97 -1.38
C ASP A 325 -22.41 30.77 -0.43
N PHE A 326 -21.40 29.90 -0.39
CA PHE A 326 -21.40 28.75 0.51
C PHE A 326 -21.36 29.16 1.99
N ILE A 327 -20.81 30.34 2.32
CA ILE A 327 -20.88 30.95 3.65
C ILE A 327 -22.18 31.72 3.83
N GLU A 328 -22.52 32.62 2.90
CA GLU A 328 -23.70 33.51 2.99
C GLU A 328 -25.00 32.73 3.20
N LYS A 329 -25.18 31.58 2.52
CA LYS A 329 -26.38 30.73 2.69
C LYS A 329 -26.58 30.22 4.13
N ASN A 330 -25.52 30.21 4.93
CA ASN A 330 -25.53 29.77 6.32
C ASN A 330 -25.55 30.93 7.31
N VAL A 331 -25.59 32.19 6.86
CA VAL A 331 -25.62 33.37 7.74
C VAL A 331 -27.05 33.87 7.91
N VAL A 332 -27.48 34.06 9.15
CA VAL A 332 -28.65 34.89 9.47
C VAL A 332 -28.14 36.30 9.75
N SER A 333 -28.57 37.27 8.93
CA SER A 333 -28.19 38.67 9.05
C SER A 333 -29.40 39.61 9.11
N GLU A 334 -29.18 40.79 9.66
CA GLU A 334 -30.14 41.90 9.70
C GLU A 334 -29.54 43.14 9.04
N VAL A 335 -30.37 44.02 8.47
CA VAL A 335 -29.90 45.29 7.88
C VAL A 335 -30.02 46.40 8.91
N GLY A 336 -28.88 47.00 9.28
CA GLY A 336 -28.82 48.13 10.20
C GLY A 336 -29.36 49.41 9.60
N ALA A 337 -29.57 50.42 10.44
CA ALA A 337 -30.01 51.76 10.01
C ALA A 337 -29.00 52.46 9.08
N ASP A 338 -27.75 52.02 9.08
CA ASP A 338 -26.68 52.43 8.16
C ASP A 338 -26.74 51.73 6.80
N GLY A 339 -27.74 50.87 6.57
CA GLY A 339 -27.90 50.07 5.37
C GLY A 339 -26.95 48.87 5.28
N LYS A 340 -26.12 48.62 6.31
CA LYS A 340 -25.15 47.53 6.30
C LYS A 340 -25.73 46.26 6.94
N LYS A 341 -25.31 45.11 6.42
CA LYS A 341 -25.66 43.81 7.02
C LYS A 341 -24.92 43.64 8.35
N LYS A 342 -25.61 43.04 9.33
CA LYS A 342 -25.06 42.62 10.62
C LYS A 342 -25.29 41.14 10.79
N PHE A 343 -24.22 40.40 11.06
CA PHE A 343 -24.28 38.99 11.42
C PHE A 343 -25.02 38.85 12.75
N VAL A 344 -26.07 38.02 12.77
CA VAL A 344 -26.82 37.70 14.00
C VAL A 344 -26.39 36.35 14.54
N LYS A 345 -26.43 35.32 13.71
CA LYS A 345 -26.05 33.96 14.05
C LYS A 345 -25.82 33.11 12.81
N TRP A 346 -25.20 31.96 13.00
CA TRP A 346 -25.21 30.90 11.99
C TRP A 346 -26.60 30.25 11.92
N GLY A 347 -27.07 30.02 10.70
CA GLY A 347 -28.22 29.17 10.37
C GLY A 347 -27.80 27.71 10.20
N GLY A 348 -28.75 26.89 9.74
CA GLY A 348 -28.52 25.47 9.50
C GLY A 348 -28.02 24.72 10.74
N LEU A 349 -27.01 23.87 10.55
CA LEU A 349 -26.38 23.07 11.60
C LEU A 349 -25.50 23.89 12.58
N GLY A 350 -25.22 25.16 12.27
CA GLY A 350 -24.37 26.02 13.08
C GLY A 350 -22.91 25.54 13.17
N GLU A 351 -22.17 26.07 14.15
CA GLU A 351 -20.76 25.70 14.36
C GLU A 351 -20.62 24.30 14.98
N PRO A 352 -19.59 23.52 14.59
CA PRO A 352 -18.55 23.86 13.62
C PRO A 352 -18.92 23.52 12.15
N TRP A 353 -20.09 22.95 11.92
CA TRP A 353 -20.51 22.35 10.64
C TRP A 353 -20.50 23.33 9.47
N VAL A 354 -20.98 24.55 9.70
CA VAL A 354 -21.00 25.64 8.70
C VAL A 354 -19.62 26.12 8.24
N ARG A 355 -18.53 25.52 8.72
CA ARG A 355 -17.14 25.84 8.36
C ARG A 355 -16.43 24.73 7.59
N TYR A 356 -17.12 23.63 7.32
CA TYR A 356 -16.60 22.56 6.49
C TYR A 356 -17.27 22.65 5.12
N TYR A 357 -16.46 22.93 4.11
CA TYR A 357 -16.87 22.88 2.70
C TYR A 357 -15.79 22.19 1.92
N GLY A 358 -16.20 21.34 0.99
CA GLY A 358 -15.30 20.78 0.01
C GLY A 358 -15.12 21.69 -1.19
N ILE A 359 -14.06 21.43 -1.93
CA ILE A 359 -13.83 22.06 -3.22
C ILE A 359 -14.77 21.47 -4.26
N THR A 360 -15.19 22.30 -5.21
CA THR A 360 -16.00 21.87 -6.34
C THR A 360 -15.28 20.80 -7.16
N GLU A 361 -16.06 19.85 -7.66
CA GLU A 361 -15.59 18.79 -8.56
C GLU A 361 -15.76 19.18 -10.04
N ASP A 362 -16.19 20.42 -10.31
CA ASP A 362 -16.32 20.95 -11.66
C ASP A 362 -14.97 20.89 -12.41
N TRP A 363 -15.03 20.40 -13.65
CA TRP A 363 -13.85 20.19 -14.49
C TRP A 363 -13.09 21.50 -14.77
N LEU A 364 -11.79 21.53 -14.47
CA LEU A 364 -10.89 22.67 -14.64
C LEU A 364 -11.36 23.95 -13.92
N ALA A 365 -12.08 23.82 -12.80
CA ALA A 365 -12.61 24.96 -12.05
C ALA A 365 -11.52 25.93 -11.54
N GLY A 366 -10.31 25.45 -11.23
CA GLY A 366 -9.19 26.32 -10.87
C GLY A 366 -8.63 27.17 -12.01
N ASN A 367 -8.97 26.85 -13.27
CA ASN A 367 -8.55 27.60 -14.45
C ASN A 367 -9.63 28.60 -14.94
N ASP A 368 -10.73 28.74 -14.19
CA ASP A 368 -11.80 29.65 -14.54
C ASP A 368 -11.38 31.11 -14.38
N ASN A 369 -11.41 31.85 -15.49
CA ASN A 369 -11.12 33.28 -15.53
C ASN A 369 -12.39 34.15 -15.43
N THR A 370 -13.58 33.55 -15.26
CA THR A 370 -14.84 34.31 -15.08
C THR A 370 -15.05 34.78 -13.65
N GLY A 371 -14.31 34.21 -12.69
CA GLY A 371 -14.41 34.50 -11.27
C GLY A 371 -15.48 33.67 -10.55
N LYS A 372 -16.12 32.72 -11.24
CA LYS A 372 -17.14 31.82 -10.69
C LYS A 372 -16.59 31.03 -9.49
N TYR A 373 -15.33 30.59 -9.56
CA TYR A 373 -14.70 29.78 -8.52
C TYR A 373 -13.66 30.52 -7.68
N ARG A 374 -13.63 31.86 -7.72
CA ARG A 374 -12.62 32.69 -7.02
C ARG A 374 -12.49 32.41 -5.52
N TRP A 375 -13.57 31.94 -4.89
CA TRP A 375 -13.62 31.62 -3.46
C TRP A 375 -13.13 30.20 -3.13
N TYR A 376 -13.13 29.31 -4.11
CA TYR A 376 -12.57 27.96 -3.99
C TYR A 376 -11.07 27.97 -4.35
N PHE A 377 -10.69 28.79 -5.32
CA PHE A 377 -9.32 28.90 -5.85
C PHE A 377 -8.87 30.37 -5.88
N PRO A 378 -8.52 30.96 -4.72
CA PRO A 378 -8.10 32.36 -4.67
C PRO A 378 -6.79 32.55 -5.43
N ALA A 379 -6.84 33.34 -6.51
CA ALA A 379 -5.67 33.76 -7.26
C ALA A 379 -4.88 34.76 -6.41
N THR A 380 -3.93 34.25 -5.61
CA THR A 380 -3.14 34.98 -4.59
C THR A 380 -3.99 35.66 -3.51
N TYR A 381 -3.69 35.40 -2.24
CA TYR A 381 -4.22 36.23 -1.16
C TYR A 381 -3.74 37.66 -1.42
N PRO A 382 -4.63 38.67 -1.54
CA PRO A 382 -4.18 40.04 -1.45
C PRO A 382 -3.52 40.17 -0.07
N GLU A 383 -2.24 40.51 -0.04
CA GLU A 383 -1.52 40.85 1.20
C GLU A 383 -2.19 42.00 1.94
#